data_AF-A0A3D6EVJ1-F1
#
_entry.id   AF-A0A3D6EVJ1-F1
#
_cell.length_a   1.000
_cell.length_b   1.000
_cell.length_c   1.000
_cell.angle_alpha   90.00
_cell.angle_beta   90.00
_cell.angle_gamma   90.00
#
_symmetry.space_group_name_H-M   'P 1'
#
loop_
_entity.id
_entity.type
_entity.pdbx_description
1 polymer ?
#
loop_
_entity_poly.entity_id
_entity_poly.type
_entity_poly.pdbx_seq_one_letter_code
_entity_poly.pdbx_strand_id
1 'polypeptide(L)'
;MKLLIVSDTFQYNTNGTQEVFEPTLREIESIANKFDEVLWLGYLQPNTNPGHARAPLLSTIRLQTLPVIEGGKSWWNKLRILPGLPVLIWIIARHLRAYDVIHSRGPSVPAFICICLSFLFRKKIYWH
;
A
#
# COMPACT_ATOMS: atom_id res chain seq x y z
N MET A 1 6.03 -13.83 11.75
CA MET A 1 5.17 -12.64 11.81
C MET A 1 5.00 -12.05 10.41
N LYS A 2 3.83 -11.49 10.10
CA LYS A 2 3.54 -10.88 8.80
C LYS A 2 3.39 -9.36 8.89
N LEU A 3 4.01 -8.64 7.95
CA LEU A 3 3.97 -7.17 7.86
C LEU A 3 3.08 -6.70 6.69
N LEU A 4 2.13 -5.82 7.00
CA LEU A 4 1.35 -5.09 6.00
C LEU A 4 1.83 -3.64 5.94
N ILE A 5 2.23 -3.18 4.77
CA ILE A 5 2.55 -1.77 4.51
C ILE A 5 1.39 -1.17 3.73
N VAL A 6 0.79 -0.11 4.27
CA VAL A 6 -0.32 0.62 3.64
C VAL A 6 0.17 2.01 3.27
N SER A 7 0.26 2.29 1.97
CA SER A 7 0.82 3.54 1.46
C SER A 7 0.09 4.01 0.19
N ASP A 8 0.33 5.26 -0.20
CA ASP A 8 0.02 5.81 -1.51
C ASP A 8 1.21 5.77 -2.49
N THR A 9 2.26 5.01 -2.17
CA THR A 9 3.46 4.95 -3.00
C THR A 9 3.13 4.41 -4.38
N PHE A 10 3.68 5.07 -5.41
CA PHE A 10 3.55 4.61 -6.78
C PHE A 10 4.32 3.31 -7.00
N GLN A 11 3.64 2.38 -7.65
CA GLN A 11 4.17 1.13 -8.16
C GLN A 11 4.11 1.19 -9.68
N TYR A 12 5.08 0.57 -10.32
CA TYR A 12 5.21 0.51 -11.76
C TYR A 12 5.15 -0.95 -12.20
N ASN A 13 4.70 -1.18 -13.44
CA ASN A 13 4.76 -2.50 -14.05
C ASN A 13 5.62 -2.42 -15.30
N THR A 14 6.82 -2.98 -15.21
CA THR A 14 7.79 -3.03 -16.31
C THR A 14 7.89 -4.48 -16.77
N ASN A 15 7.38 -4.79 -17.97
CA ASN A 15 7.40 -6.14 -18.57
C ASN A 15 6.83 -7.24 -17.65
N GLY A 16 5.74 -6.95 -16.93
CA GLY A 16 5.11 -7.90 -16.00
C GLY A 16 5.73 -7.92 -14.60
N THR A 17 6.84 -7.20 -14.39
CA THR A 17 7.48 -7.08 -13.08
C THR A 17 6.98 -5.84 -12.34
N GLN A 18 6.49 -6.02 -11.11
CA GLN A 18 6.12 -4.89 -10.27
C GLN A 18 7.34 -4.27 -9.60
N GLU A 19 7.43 -2.96 -9.71
CA GLU A 19 8.53 -2.15 -9.21
C GLU A 19 7.99 -1.05 -8.31
N VAL A 20 8.77 -0.61 -7.34
CA VAL A 20 8.43 0.48 -6.42
C VAL A 20 9.65 1.36 -6.20
N PHE A 21 9.43 2.57 -5.68
CA PHE A 21 10.50 3.54 -5.45
C PHE A 21 11.67 2.96 -4.65
N GLU A 22 12.85 3.00 -5.26
CA GLU A 22 14.08 2.31 -4.82
C GLU A 22 14.50 2.68 -3.38
N PRO A 23 14.56 3.96 -2.98
CA PRO A 23 15.00 4.33 -1.63
C PRO A 23 14.10 3.76 -0.53
N THR A 24 12.78 3.87 -0.71
CA THR A 24 11.82 3.32 0.26
C THR A 24 11.88 1.80 0.28
N LEU A 25 12.12 1.16 -0.87
CA LEU A 25 12.29 -0.28 -0.93
C LEU A 25 13.52 -0.76 -0.16
N ARG A 26 14.65 -0.04 -0.21
CA ARG A 26 15.84 -0.36 0.61
C ARG A 26 15.56 -0.32 2.10
N GLU A 27 14.80 0.67 2.56
CA GLU A 27 14.37 0.76 3.96
C GLU A 27 13.57 -0.49 4.36
N ILE A 28 12.60 -0.89 3.53
CA ILE A 28 11.77 -2.07 3.79
C ILE A 28 12.59 -3.36 3.73
N GLU A 29 13.49 -3.51 2.76
CA GLU A 29 14.37 -4.68 2.65
C GLU A 29 15.28 -4.84 3.88
N SER A 30 15.74 -3.73 4.47
CA SER A 30 16.58 -3.78 5.67
C SER A 30 15.89 -4.41 6.88
N ILE A 31 14.55 -4.32 6.94
CA ILE A 31 13.72 -4.87 8.03
C ILE A 31 12.97 -6.14 7.63
N ALA A 32 12.84 -6.44 6.33
CA ALA A 32 12.03 -7.52 5.80
C ALA A 32 12.44 -8.91 6.33
N ASN A 33 13.72 -9.12 6.62
CA ASN A 33 14.23 -10.39 7.17
C ASN A 33 13.67 -10.75 8.56
N LYS A 34 13.00 -9.81 9.24
CA LYS A 34 12.30 -10.06 10.52
C LYS A 34 10.88 -10.62 10.33
N PHE A 35 10.41 -10.72 9.09
CA PHE A 35 9.04 -11.10 8.74
C PHE A 35 9.04 -12.30 7.78
N ASP A 36 8.05 -13.17 7.92
CA ASP A 36 7.86 -14.30 7.02
C ASP A 36 7.27 -13.84 5.68
N GLU A 37 6.48 -12.76 5.71
CA GLU A 37 5.77 -12.18 4.58
C GLU A 37 5.63 -10.67 4.79
N VAL A 38 5.94 -9.90 3.75
CA VAL A 38 5.74 -8.45 3.68
C VAL A 38 4.84 -8.15 2.49
N LEU A 39 3.67 -7.60 2.74
CA LEU A 39 2.77 -7.12 1.68
C LEU A 39 2.74 -5.61 1.67
N TRP A 40 2.98 -5.02 0.50
CA TRP A 40 3.00 -3.57 0.33
C TRP A 40 1.90 -3.12 -0.63
N LEU A 41 0.91 -2.43 -0.06
CA LEU A 41 -0.16 -1.76 -0.79
C LEU A 41 0.30 -0.39 -1.29
N GLY A 42 0.16 -0.17 -2.60
CA GLY A 42 0.46 1.10 -3.27
C GLY A 42 -0.43 1.28 -4.50
N TYR A 43 -0.21 2.32 -5.30
CA TYR A 43 -1.01 2.58 -6.51
C TYR A 43 -0.22 2.29 -7.77
N LEU A 44 -0.86 1.62 -8.74
CA LEU A 44 -0.25 1.44 -10.06
C LEU A 44 -0.24 2.77 -10.81
N GLN A 45 0.95 3.20 -11.22
CA GLN A 45 1.11 4.33 -12.12
C GLN A 45 1.03 3.84 -13.58
N PRO A 46 0.28 4.52 -14.46
CA PRO A 46 0.15 4.12 -15.86
C PRO A 46 1.41 4.41 -16.68
N ASN A 47 2.29 5.30 -16.20
CA ASN A 47 3.52 5.66 -16.88
C ASN A 47 4.61 4.62 -16.64
N THR A 48 5.59 4.57 -17.55
CA THR A 48 6.78 3.71 -17.39
C THR A 48 7.64 4.16 -16.21
N ASN A 49 8.41 3.21 -15.67
CA ASN A 49 9.36 3.47 -14.59
C ASN A 49 10.31 4.62 -14.95
N PRO A 50 10.36 5.70 -14.16
CA PRO A 50 11.21 6.87 -14.41
C PRO A 50 12.71 6.67 -14.08
N GLY A 51 13.17 5.43 -13.97
CA GLY A 51 14.57 5.07 -13.70
C GLY A 51 14.96 5.01 -12.22
N HIS A 52 14.01 5.20 -11.32
CA HIS A 52 14.22 5.19 -9.87
C HIS A 52 13.28 4.24 -9.10
N ALA A 53 12.56 3.38 -9.82
CA ALA A 53 11.89 2.23 -9.23
C ALA A 53 12.64 0.93 -9.58
N ARG A 54 12.51 -0.08 -8.73
CA ARG A 54 13.01 -1.44 -8.99
C ARG A 54 12.11 -2.49 -8.36
N ALA A 55 12.29 -3.73 -8.77
CA ALA A 55 11.66 -4.87 -8.13
C ALA A 55 12.31 -5.17 -6.75
N PRO A 56 11.55 -5.72 -5.79
CA PRO A 56 12.12 -6.27 -4.56
C PRO A 56 13.14 -7.38 -4.86
N LEU A 57 14.26 -7.36 -4.15
CA LEU A 57 15.28 -8.42 -4.22
C LEU A 57 14.84 -9.66 -3.43
N LEU A 58 14.05 -9.46 -2.38
CA LEU A 58 13.58 -10.50 -1.48
C LEU A 58 12.20 -11.00 -1.92
N SER A 59 12.08 -12.32 -2.10
CA SER A 59 10.81 -12.98 -2.43
C SER A 59 9.75 -12.90 -1.32
N THR A 60 10.14 -12.50 -0.11
CA THR A 60 9.24 -12.26 1.02
C THR A 60 8.42 -10.99 0.84
N ILE A 61 8.88 -10.05 0.01
CA ILE A 61 8.19 -8.79 -0.28
C ILE A 61 7.31 -8.96 -1.50
N ARG A 62 6.01 -8.68 -1.32
CA ARG A 62 5.01 -8.70 -2.39
C ARG A 62 4.41 -7.32 -2.53
N LEU A 63 4.40 -6.82 -3.75
CA LEU A 63 3.72 -5.58 -4.10
C LEU A 63 2.29 -5.91 -4.53
N GLN A 64 1.32 -5.14 -4.03
CA GLN A 64 -0.06 -5.23 -4.46
C GLN A 64 -0.61 -3.83 -4.73
N THR A 65 -1.19 -3.67 -5.91
CA THR A 65 -1.78 -2.41 -6.34
C THR A 65 -3.20 -2.25 -5.81
N LEU A 66 -3.49 -1.07 -5.29
CA LEU A 66 -4.82 -0.60 -4.93
C LEU A 66 -5.54 -0.05 -6.17
N PRO A 67 -6.88 -0.13 -6.22
CA PRO A 67 -7.66 0.49 -7.28
C PRO A 67 -7.47 2.01 -7.23
N VAL A 68 -7.08 2.60 -8.36
CA VAL A 68 -6.95 4.05 -8.51
C VAL A 68 -8.34 4.67 -8.51
N ILE A 69 -8.56 5.65 -7.61
CA ILE A 69 -9.84 6.34 -7.46
C ILE A 69 -9.57 7.84 -7.61
N GLU A 70 -9.92 8.40 -8.76
CA GLU A 70 -9.63 9.79 -9.09
C GLU A 70 -10.87 10.68 -8.93
N GLY A 71 -10.71 11.76 -8.17
CA GLY A 71 -11.64 12.88 -8.19
C GLY A 71 -11.20 13.89 -9.23
N GLY A 72 -11.80 13.85 -10.42
CA GLY A 72 -11.48 14.80 -11.50
C GLY A 72 -11.69 16.28 -11.09
N LYS A 73 -11.39 17.21 -12.00
CA LYS A 73 -11.26 18.65 -11.69
C LYS A 73 -12.54 19.35 -11.18
N SER A 74 -13.72 18.80 -11.47
CA SER A 74 -15.02 19.38 -11.09
C SER A 74 -15.51 18.87 -9.74
N TRP A 75 -16.30 19.66 -9.01
CA TRP A 75 -16.92 19.26 -7.73
C TRP A 75 -17.69 17.93 -7.83
N TRP A 76 -18.44 17.71 -8.91
CA TRP A 76 -19.13 16.45 -9.18
C TRP A 76 -18.19 15.27 -9.43
N ASN A 77 -17.03 15.53 -10.03
CA ASN A 77 -16.03 14.49 -10.26
C ASN A 77 -15.36 14.06 -8.95
N LYS A 78 -15.26 14.94 -7.94
CA LYS A 78 -14.79 14.57 -6.60
C LYS A 78 -15.73 13.56 -5.91
N LEU A 79 -17.04 13.61 -6.18
CA LEU A 79 -18.00 12.63 -5.64
C LEU A 79 -17.78 11.21 -6.18
N ARG A 80 -17.08 11.06 -7.31
CA ARG A 80 -16.72 9.73 -7.87
C ARG A 80 -15.76 8.96 -6.96
N ILE A 81 -15.15 9.62 -5.96
CA ILE A 81 -14.31 8.96 -4.95
C ILE A 81 -15.16 8.16 -3.95
N LEU A 82 -16.37 8.63 -3.63
CA LEU A 82 -17.24 8.03 -2.61
C LEU A 82 -17.51 6.53 -2.82
N PRO A 83 -17.88 6.04 -4.02
CA PRO A 83 -18.07 4.60 -4.22
C PRO A 83 -16.77 3.79 -4.17
N GLY A 84 -15.61 4.42 -4.39
CA GLY A 84 -14.30 3.77 -4.29
C GLY A 84 -13.84 3.55 -2.84
N LEU A 85 -14.29 4.39 -1.90
CA LEU A 85 -13.91 4.30 -0.48
C LEU A 85 -14.33 2.98 0.17
N PRO A 86 -15.58 2.47 0.03
CA PRO A 86 -15.95 1.16 0.53
C PRO A 86 -15.04 0.03 0.03
N VAL A 87 -14.62 0.09 -1.23
CA VAL A 87 -13.71 -0.91 -1.83
C VAL A 87 -12.33 -0.83 -1.17
N LEU A 88 -11.75 0.36 -1.02
CA LEU A 88 -10.47 0.54 -0.34
C LEU A 88 -10.53 0.06 1.12
N ILE A 89 -11.59 0.46 1.85
CA ILE A 89 -11.82 0.03 3.24
C ILE A 89 -11.89 -1.50 3.32
N TRP A 90 -12.61 -2.14 2.41
CA TRP A 90 -12.73 -3.60 2.39
C TRP A 90 -11.38 -4.28 2.11
N ILE A 91 -10.61 -3.81 1.12
CA ILE A 91 -9.28 -4.36 0.81
C ILE A 91 -8.34 -4.23 2.01
N ILE A 92 -8.28 -3.05 2.62
CA ILE A 92 -7.41 -2.79 3.78
C ILE A 92 -7.87 -3.63 4.98
N ALA A 93 -9.17 -3.65 5.31
CA ALA A 93 -9.70 -4.44 6.42
C ALA A 93 -9.47 -5.95 6.25
N ARG A 94 -9.58 -6.47 5.02
CA ARG A 94 -9.28 -7.88 4.71
C ARG A 94 -7.83 -8.21 5.03
N HIS A 95 -6.90 -7.34 4.66
CA HIS A 95 -5.47 -7.53 4.94
C HIS A 95 -5.12 -7.29 6.41
N LEU A 96 -5.67 -6.25 7.06
CA LEU A 96 -5.50 -6.02 8.50
C LEU A 96 -5.84 -7.27 9.33
N ARG A 97 -6.87 -8.03 8.92
CA ARG A 97 -7.23 -9.27 9.60
C ARG A 97 -6.13 -10.34 9.52
N ALA A 98 -5.46 -10.45 8.37
CA ALA A 98 -4.49 -11.51 8.07
C ALA A 98 -3.04 -11.22 8.50
N TYR A 99 -2.70 -9.96 8.77
CA TYR A 99 -1.33 -9.53 9.10
C TYR A 99 -1.17 -9.14 10.57
N ASP A 100 0.03 -9.26 11.13
CA ASP A 100 0.29 -9.06 12.56
C ASP A 100 0.75 -7.63 12.87
N VAL A 101 1.66 -7.13 12.03
CA VAL A 101 2.27 -5.81 12.12
C VAL A 101 1.80 -4.97 10.94
N ILE A 102 1.35 -3.75 11.22
CA ILE A 102 0.75 -2.86 10.24
C ILE A 102 1.56 -1.56 10.24
N HIS A 103 2.15 -1.22 9.10
CA HIS A 103 2.89 0.01 8.91
C HIS A 103 2.14 0.93 7.93
N SER A 104 1.62 2.05 8.41
CA SER A 104 1.00 3.05 7.54
C SER A 104 2.03 4.11 7.15
N ARG A 105 2.21 4.37 5.86
CA ARG A 105 3.15 5.39 5.37
C ARG A 105 2.45 6.57 4.73
N GLY A 106 2.91 7.76 5.11
CA GLY A 106 2.54 9.05 4.55
C GLY A 106 1.19 9.58 5.06
N PRO A 107 0.93 10.89 4.87
CA PRO A 107 -0.43 11.41 4.94
C PRO A 107 -1.17 11.05 3.66
N SER A 108 -1.85 9.91 3.65
CA SER A 108 -2.59 9.44 2.48
C SER A 108 -3.95 8.86 2.84
N VAL A 109 -4.88 8.80 1.87
CA VAL A 109 -6.21 8.18 2.05
C VAL A 109 -6.12 6.72 2.56
N PRO A 110 -5.31 5.82 1.96
CA PRO A 110 -5.20 4.45 2.46
C PRO A 110 -4.55 4.40 3.86
N ALA A 111 -3.56 5.25 4.16
CA ALA A 111 -2.98 5.34 5.50
C ALA A 111 -4.01 5.83 6.54
N PHE A 112 -4.82 6.83 6.20
CA PHE A 112 -5.88 7.34 7.06
C PHE A 112 -6.96 6.27 7.33
N ILE A 113 -7.41 5.56 6.30
CA ILE A 113 -8.33 4.43 6.45
C ILE A 113 -7.72 3.38 7.38
N CYS A 114 -6.44 3.08 7.23
CA CYS A 114 -5.73 2.14 8.09
C CYS A 114 -5.73 2.59 9.57
N ILE A 115 -5.48 3.87 9.84
CA ILE A 115 -5.56 4.46 11.19
C ILE A 115 -6.99 4.35 11.74
N CYS A 116 -8.02 4.68 10.95
CA CYS A 116 -9.41 4.55 11.41
C CYS A 116 -9.78 3.09 11.72
N LEU A 117 -9.29 2.14 10.93
CA LEU A 117 -9.55 0.71 11.15
C LEU A 117 -8.75 0.14 12.33
N SER A 118 -7.65 0.78 12.76
CA SER A 118 -6.85 0.30 13.89
C SER A 118 -7.66 0.27 15.20
N PHE A 119 -8.61 1.19 15.35
CA PHE A 119 -9.55 1.23 16.49
C PHE A 119 -10.47 0.00 16.57
N LEU A 120 -10.74 -0.65 15.43
CA LEU A 120 -11.54 -1.89 15.35
C LEU A 120 -10.63 -3.12 15.52
N PHE A 121 -9.46 -3.13 14.88
CA PHE A 121 -8.51 -4.24 14.90
C PHE A 121 -7.43 -4.07 15.97
N ARG A 122 -7.82 -3.97 17.24
CA ARG A 122 -6.93 -3.58 18.37
C ARG A 122 -5.82 -4.58 18.73
N LYS A 123 -5.91 -5.83 18.29
CA LYS A 123 -4.95 -6.90 18.64
C LYS A 123 -3.68 -6.90 17.78
N LYS A 124 -3.52 -5.92 16.89
CA LYS A 124 -2.40 -5.82 15.94
C LYS A 124 -1.35 -4.83 16.46
N ILE A 125 -0.12 -4.95 15.96
CA ILE A 125 0.95 -3.98 16.25
C ILE A 125 0.93 -2.92 15.16
N TYR A 126 0.71 -1.66 15.52
CA TYR A 126 0.65 -0.55 14.57
C TYR A 126 1.91 0.30 14.63
N TRP A 127 2.51 0.54 13.47
CA TRP A 127 3.61 1.48 13.22
C TRP A 127 3.07 2.61 12.34
N HIS A 128 2.37 3.55 12.98
CA HIS A 128 1.84 4.74 12.32
C HIS A 128 2.91 5.82 12.16
#